data_AF-A0A7S1J8J3-F1
#
_entry.id   AF-A0A7S1J8J3-F1
#
_cell.length_a   1.000
_cell.length_b   1.000
_cell.length_c   1.000
_cell.angle_alpha   90.00
_cell.angle_beta   90.00
_cell.angle_gamma   90.00
#
_symmetry.space_group_name_H-M   'P 1'
#
loop_
_entity.id
_entity.type
_entity.pdbx_description
1 polymer ?
#
loop_
_entity_poly.entity_id
_entity_poly.type
_entity_poly.pdbx_seq_one_letter_code
_entity_poly.pdbx_strand_id
1 'polypeptide(L)'
;RMEPVKHWEHGHLFQYQPTEHNQRLMERLLKLGPYQKPLWYSKHIFSMWPGGAYRLGKEGTLKRERLCGSDGGAFAADWAEPTKVVYACPPVLVILPGVGGGERSVKMENFGWMAASLGWRTVILRHRGW
;
A
#
# COMPACT_ATOMS: atom_id res chain seq x y z
N ARG A 1 6.09 -26.35 -15.43
CA ARG A 1 5.29 -25.25 -14.86
C ARG A 1 5.02 -25.63 -13.41
N MET A 2 5.41 -24.83 -12.43
CA MET A 2 5.22 -25.20 -11.02
C MET A 2 3.76 -25.02 -10.61
N GLU A 3 3.22 -25.99 -9.87
CA GLU A 3 1.87 -25.98 -9.32
C GLU A 3 1.71 -24.85 -8.29
N PRO A 4 0.57 -24.14 -8.25
CA PRO A 4 0.32 -23.09 -7.25
C PRO A 4 0.26 -23.66 -5.84
N VAL A 5 0.98 -23.05 -4.90
CA VAL A 5 0.97 -23.46 -3.49
C VAL A 5 -0.29 -22.90 -2.83
N LYS A 6 -1.03 -23.79 -2.17
CA LYS A 6 -2.25 -23.46 -1.41
C LYS A 6 -2.02 -23.80 0.05
N HIS A 7 -2.23 -22.83 0.93
CA HIS A 7 -2.08 -23.01 2.37
C HIS A 7 -3.21 -22.30 3.11
N TRP A 8 -3.70 -22.94 4.16
CA TRP A 8 -4.75 -22.44 5.02
C TRP A 8 -4.15 -21.93 6.33
N GLU A 9 -4.39 -20.66 6.65
CA GLU A 9 -4.04 -20.08 7.96
C GLU A 9 -5.20 -19.22 8.45
N HIS A 10 -5.57 -19.38 9.73
CA HIS A 10 -6.59 -18.54 10.38
C HIS A 10 -7.93 -18.44 9.61
N GLY A 11 -8.32 -19.49 8.89
CA GLY A 11 -9.55 -19.52 8.09
C GLY A 11 -9.45 -18.85 6.71
N HIS A 12 -8.27 -18.38 6.32
CA HIS A 12 -8.03 -17.77 5.00
C HIS A 12 -7.17 -18.68 4.12
N LEU A 13 -7.56 -18.81 2.85
CA LEU A 13 -6.79 -19.49 1.82
C LEU A 13 -5.78 -18.52 1.22
N PHE A 14 -4.50 -18.77 1.44
CA PHE A 14 -3.42 -18.08 0.75
C PHE A 14 -2.99 -18.90 -0.46
N GLN A 15 -3.02 -18.27 -1.63
CA GLN A 15 -2.56 -18.85 -2.88
C GLN A 15 -1.51 -17.93 -3.51
N TYR A 16 -0.35 -18.49 -3.83
CA TYR A 16 0.69 -17.76 -4.56
C TYR A 16 1.32 -18.66 -5.62
N GLN A 17 1.81 -18.06 -6.70
CA GLN A 17 2.64 -18.78 -7.67
C GLN A 17 4.05 -18.92 -7.07
N PRO A 18 4.57 -20.14 -6.92
CA PRO A 18 5.93 -20.32 -6.47
C PRO A 18 6.88 -19.77 -7.52
N THR A 19 7.57 -18.69 -7.15
CA THR A 19 8.76 -18.20 -7.84
C THR A 19 9.96 -18.53 -6.95
N GLU A 20 11.15 -18.60 -7.54
CA GLU A 20 12.39 -18.82 -6.76
C GLU A 20 12.55 -17.74 -5.67
N HIS A 21 12.15 -16.50 -5.97
CA HIS A 21 12.11 -15.42 -4.99
C HIS A 21 11.14 -15.70 -3.84
N ASN A 22 9.90 -16.11 -4.14
CA ASN A 22 8.88 -16.40 -3.14
C ASN A 22 9.27 -17.58 -2.25
N GLN A 23 9.89 -18.61 -2.81
CA GLN A 23 10.38 -19.76 -2.05
C GLN A 23 11.49 -19.35 -1.07
N ARG A 24 12.51 -18.63 -1.55
CA ARG A 24 13.59 -18.10 -0.68
C ARG A 24 13.05 -17.15 0.40
N LEU A 25 12.03 -16.35 0.07
CA LEU A 25 11.38 -15.47 1.04
C LEU A 25 10.63 -16.28 2.10
N MET A 26 9.83 -17.28 1.70
CA MET A 26 9.10 -18.14 2.63
C MET A 26 10.03 -18.93 3.56
N GLU A 27 11.13 -19.48 3.04
CA GLU A 27 12.15 -20.14 3.86
C GLU A 27 12.76 -19.21 4.91
N ARG A 28 12.93 -17.92 4.59
CA ARG A 28 13.42 -16.91 5.53
C ARG A 28 12.34 -16.54 6.55
N LEU A 29 11.09 -16.38 6.12
CA LEU A 29 9.98 -16.02 7.00
C LEU A 29 9.67 -17.13 8.01
N LEU A 30 9.68 -18.39 7.59
CA LEU A 30 9.47 -19.53 8.47
C LEU A 30 10.55 -19.64 9.58
N LYS A 31 11.77 -19.19 9.31
CA LYS A 31 12.87 -19.15 10.29
C LYS A 31 12.70 -18.05 11.35
N LEU A 32 11.87 -17.04 11.10
CA LEU A 32 11.67 -15.93 12.04
C LEU A 32 10.73 -16.30 13.20
N GLY A 33 10.07 -17.46 13.13
CA GLY A 33 9.09 -17.89 14.13
C GLY A 33 7.80 -17.04 14.11
N PRO A 34 6.83 -17.33 14.99
CA PRO A 34 5.61 -16.54 15.09
C PRO A 34 5.95 -15.10 15.48
N TYR A 35 5.34 -14.12 14.82
CA TYR A 35 5.56 -12.70 15.11
C TYR A 35 5.24 -12.40 16.58
N GLN A 36 6.28 -12.13 17.36
CA GLN A 36 6.13 -11.65 18.72
C GLN A 36 6.06 -10.13 18.69
N LYS A 37 4.88 -9.64 19.03
CA LYS A 37 4.62 -8.21 19.16
C LYS A 37 5.49 -7.66 20.31
N PRO A 38 6.37 -6.67 20.07
CA PRO A 38 7.20 -6.10 21.12
C PRO A 38 6.35 -5.57 22.28
N LEU A 39 6.84 -5.65 23.52
CA LEU A 39 6.11 -5.20 24.72
C LEU A 39 5.65 -3.72 24.63
N TRP A 40 6.39 -2.90 23.89
CA TRP A 40 6.09 -1.49 23.64
C TRP A 40 5.14 -1.25 22.44
N TYR A 41 4.76 -2.29 21.69
CA TYR A 41 3.89 -2.16 20.54
C TYR A 41 2.43 -1.99 21.00
N SER A 42 1.91 -0.78 20.94
CA SER A 42 0.47 -0.51 21.09
C SER A 42 -0.17 -0.32 19.71
N LYS A 43 -1.25 -1.04 19.41
CA LYS A 43 -2.02 -0.87 18.16
C LYS A 43 -2.54 0.57 18.03
N HIS A 44 -2.77 1.25 19.14
CA HIS A 44 -3.23 2.64 19.19
C HIS A 44 -2.11 3.64 18.91
N ILE A 45 -0.90 3.39 19.39
CA ILE A 45 0.25 4.28 19.17
C ILE A 45 0.66 4.25 17.70
N PHE A 46 0.75 3.06 17.09
CA PHE A 46 1.13 2.93 15.68
C PHE A 46 0.02 3.28 14.69
N SER A 47 -1.25 3.38 15.12
CA SER A 47 -2.29 3.99 14.28
C SER A 47 -2.24 5.53 14.33
N MET A 48 -1.83 6.10 15.47
CA MET A 48 -1.67 7.54 15.65
C MET A 48 -0.38 8.10 15.04
N TRP A 49 0.75 7.39 15.17
CA TRP A 49 2.08 7.93 14.79
C TRP A 49 2.25 8.23 13.29
N PRO A 50 1.87 7.32 12.37
CA PRO A 50 1.95 7.60 10.94
C PRO A 50 0.93 8.66 10.52
N GLY A 51 -0.23 8.74 11.20
CA GLY A 51 -1.24 9.74 10.91
C GLY A 51 -0.81 11.16 11.32
N GLY A 52 -0.20 11.32 12.49
CA GLY A 52 0.18 12.64 13.03
C GLY A 52 1.46 13.20 12.41
N ALA A 53 2.54 12.42 12.36
CA ALA A 53 3.85 12.91 11.92
C ALA A 53 3.88 13.26 10.42
N TYR A 54 3.23 12.46 9.57
CA TYR A 54 3.16 12.72 8.12
C TYR A 54 2.10 13.76 7.76
N ARG A 55 1.14 14.07 8.64
CA ARG A 55 0.18 15.18 8.44
C ARG A 55 0.80 16.56 8.71
N LEU A 56 1.75 16.64 9.63
CA LEU A 56 2.40 17.90 10.03
C LEU A 56 3.49 18.37 9.04
N GLY A 57 4.01 17.46 8.20
CA GLY A 57 4.99 17.77 7.14
C GLY A 57 4.43 17.72 5.72
N LYS A 58 3.11 17.88 5.53
CA LYS A 58 2.47 17.76 4.21
C LYS A 58 2.91 18.85 3.24
N GLU A 59 3.94 18.55 2.47
CA GLU A 59 4.27 19.23 1.23
C GLU A 59 3.68 18.43 0.06
N GLY A 60 2.53 18.86 -0.46
CA GLY A 60 1.88 18.20 -1.61
C GLY A 60 0.40 18.53 -1.77
N THR A 61 -0.19 18.17 -2.90
CA THR A 61 -1.64 18.27 -3.15
C THR A 61 -2.24 16.88 -3.31
N LEU A 62 -3.46 16.68 -2.80
CA LEU A 62 -4.24 15.48 -3.06
C LEU A 62 -5.36 15.80 -4.05
N LYS A 63 -5.31 15.20 -5.24
CA LYS A 63 -6.33 15.39 -6.28
C LYS A 63 -7.02 14.06 -6.56
N ARG A 64 -8.35 14.06 -6.49
CA ARG A 64 -9.15 12.90 -6.90
C ARG A 64 -9.53 13.02 -8.37
N GLU A 65 -9.32 11.95 -9.11
CA GLU A 65 -9.74 11.78 -10.49
C GLU A 65 -10.62 10.54 -10.62
N ARG A 66 -11.64 10.63 -11.47
CA ARG A 66 -12.48 9.49 -11.82
C ARG A 66 -11.99 8.91 -13.14
N LEU A 67 -11.58 7.66 -13.11
CA LEU A 67 -11.18 6.91 -14.29
C LEU A 67 -12.33 6.01 -14.74
N CYS A 68 -12.58 5.98 -16.05
CA CYS A 68 -13.54 5.06 -16.66
C CYS A 68 -12.77 3.89 -17.28
N GLY A 69 -13.12 2.68 -16.87
CA GLY A 69 -12.64 1.45 -17.50
C GLY A 69 -13.25 1.25 -18.88
N SER A 70 -12.58 0.45 -19.70
CA SER A 70 -13.08 0.05 -21.03
C SER A 70 -14.37 -0.77 -20.95
N ASP A 71 -14.66 -1.36 -19.80
CA ASP A 71 -15.88 -2.09 -19.46
C ASP A 71 -17.03 -1.17 -18.99
N GLY A 72 -16.84 0.15 -18.99
CA GLY A 72 -17.79 1.10 -18.42
C GLY A 72 -17.74 1.18 -16.89
N GLY A 73 -16.82 0.44 -16.26
CA GLY A 73 -16.51 0.53 -14.85
C GLY A 73 -15.97 1.92 -14.48
N ALA A 74 -16.11 2.31 -13.23
CA ALA A 74 -15.54 3.56 -12.72
C ALA A 74 -14.63 3.27 -11.54
N PHE A 75 -13.45 3.87 -11.56
CA PHE A 75 -12.43 3.79 -10.52
C PHE A 75 -12.11 5.20 -10.03
N ALA A 76 -11.77 5.34 -8.75
CA ALA A 76 -11.25 6.61 -8.23
C ALA A 76 -9.72 6.51 -8.12
N ALA A 77 -9.03 7.48 -8.67
CA ALA A 77 -7.59 7.65 -8.53
C ALA A 77 -7.34 8.84 -7.63
N ASP A 78 -6.67 8.62 -6.49
CA ASP A 78 -6.18 9.72 -5.66
C ASP A 78 -4.71 9.96 -5.96
N TRP A 79 -4.44 11.12 -6.54
CA TRP A 79 -3.10 11.59 -6.84
C TRP A 79 -2.55 12.37 -5.65
N ALA A 80 -1.40 11.94 -5.13
CA ALA A 80 -0.57 12.76 -4.26
C ALA A 80 0.58 13.32 -5.11
N GLU A 81 0.59 14.63 -5.31
CA GLU A 81 1.62 15.33 -6.08
C GLU A 81 2.59 16.06 -5.14
N PRO A 82 3.90 16.03 -5.43
CA PRO A 82 4.88 16.80 -4.68
C PRO A 82 4.73 18.30 -4.98
N THR A 83 4.83 19.16 -3.97
CA THR A 83 4.83 20.63 -4.17
C THR A 83 6.13 21.13 -4.79
N LYS A 84 7.23 20.40 -4.64
CA LYS A 84 8.54 20.73 -5.21
C LYS A 84 8.88 19.75 -6.31
N VAL A 85 9.19 20.29 -7.49
CA VAL A 85 9.67 19.50 -8.62
C VAL A 85 11.14 19.19 -8.38
N VAL A 86 11.42 17.97 -7.90
CA VAL A 86 12.80 17.48 -7.67
C VAL A 86 13.40 16.88 -8.95
N TYR A 87 12.55 16.30 -9.79
CA TYR A 87 12.95 15.64 -11.04
C TYR A 87 12.27 16.31 -12.22
N ALA A 88 12.97 16.44 -13.35
CA ALA A 88 12.37 16.91 -14.60
C ALA A 88 11.23 15.99 -15.07
N CYS A 89 11.33 14.69 -14.77
CA CYS A 89 10.29 13.69 -14.97
C CYS A 89 10.14 12.86 -13.69
N PRO A 90 9.27 13.27 -12.74
CA PRO A 90 9.15 12.57 -11.47
C PRO A 90 8.58 11.16 -11.66
N PRO A 91 9.16 10.14 -11.01
CA PRO A 91 8.62 8.78 -11.09
C PRO A 91 7.21 8.73 -10.49
N VAL A 92 6.39 7.81 -11.02
CA VAL A 92 5.02 7.58 -10.55
C VAL A 92 4.97 6.28 -9.75
N LEU A 93 4.66 6.38 -8.46
CA LEU A 93 4.34 5.24 -7.62
C LEU A 93 2.85 4.90 -7.75
N VAL A 94 2.54 3.68 -8.16
CA VAL A 94 1.16 3.18 -8.25
C VAL A 94 0.88 2.30 -7.03
N ILE A 95 -0.10 2.69 -6.23
CA ILE A 95 -0.55 1.94 -5.05
C ILE A 95 -1.87 1.26 -5.39
N LEU A 96 -1.87 -0.07 -5.30
CA LEU A 96 -3.03 -0.94 -5.45
C LEU A 96 -3.41 -1.49 -4.07
N PRO A 97 -4.39 -0.90 -3.36
CA PRO A 97 -4.82 -1.39 -2.07
C PRO A 97 -5.38 -2.80 -2.20
N GLY A 98 -4.95 -3.69 -1.30
CA GLY A 98 -5.50 -5.03 -1.20
C GLY A 98 -6.92 -5.07 -0.62
N VAL A 99 -7.53 -6.25 -0.75
CA VAL A 99 -8.83 -6.66 -0.19
C VAL A 99 -8.80 -6.50 1.34
N GLY A 100 -9.43 -5.45 1.88
CA GLY A 100 -9.53 -5.21 3.34
C GLY A 100 -9.31 -3.78 3.82
N GLY A 101 -8.94 -2.84 2.94
CA GLY A 101 -8.80 -1.43 3.29
C GLY A 101 -10.06 -0.65 2.94
N GLY A 102 -10.94 -0.39 3.91
CA GLY A 102 -12.11 0.46 3.70
C GLY A 102 -11.76 1.83 3.10
N GLU A 103 -12.74 2.38 2.38
CA GLU A 103 -12.75 3.69 1.75
C GLU A 103 -12.03 4.76 2.61
N ARG A 104 -10.83 5.19 2.20
CA ARG A 104 -9.97 6.22 2.86
C ARG A 104 -9.18 5.74 4.09
N SER A 105 -8.55 4.58 3.99
CA SER A 105 -7.42 4.23 4.85
C SER A 105 -6.36 5.34 4.87
N VAL A 106 -6.24 6.06 6.00
CA VAL A 106 -5.19 7.06 6.28
C VAL A 106 -3.78 6.50 6.04
N LYS A 107 -3.62 5.18 6.17
CA LYS A 107 -2.33 4.50 5.92
C LYS A 107 -1.90 4.62 4.46
N MET A 108 -2.83 4.52 3.51
CA MET A 108 -2.51 4.61 2.08
C MET A 108 -2.14 6.04 1.69
N GLU A 109 -2.83 7.03 2.26
CA GLU A 109 -2.46 8.43 2.08
C GLU A 109 -1.06 8.71 2.61
N ASN A 110 -0.66 8.13 3.74
CA ASN A 110 0.70 8.31 4.29
C ASN A 110 1.80 7.81 3.35
N PHE A 111 1.58 6.71 2.63
CA PHE A 111 2.51 6.27 1.59
C PHE A 111 2.60 7.27 0.44
N GLY A 112 1.46 7.85 0.04
CA GLY A 112 1.41 8.94 -0.94
C GLY A 112 2.18 10.18 -0.48
N TRP A 113 2.01 10.61 0.77
CA TRP A 113 2.73 11.75 1.34
C TRP A 113 4.24 11.48 1.48
N MET A 114 4.62 10.28 1.90
CA MET A 114 6.03 9.89 1.98
C MET A 114 6.69 9.92 0.59
N ALA A 115 6.05 9.35 -0.43
CA ALA A 115 6.55 9.41 -1.79
C ALA A 115 6.58 10.84 -2.35
N ALA A 116 5.57 11.68 -2.06
CA ALA A 116 5.58 13.09 -2.41
C ALA A 116 6.77 13.84 -1.77
N SER A 117 7.10 13.54 -0.51
CA SER A 117 8.29 14.13 0.15
C SER A 117 9.62 13.73 -0.52
N LEU A 118 9.65 12.64 -1.28
CA LEU A 118 10.79 12.21 -2.09
C LEU A 118 10.78 12.82 -3.50
N GLY A 119 9.81 13.68 -3.81
CA GLY A 119 9.62 14.29 -5.13
C GLY A 119 8.91 13.39 -6.14
N TRP A 120 8.26 12.31 -5.69
CA TRP A 120 7.57 11.36 -6.57
C TRP A 120 6.10 11.71 -6.68
N ARG A 121 5.50 11.41 -7.83
CA ARG A 121 4.04 11.40 -7.97
C ARG A 121 3.52 10.07 -7.46
N THR A 122 2.42 10.06 -6.72
CA THR A 122 1.77 8.82 -6.30
C THR A 122 0.34 8.79 -6.75
N VAL A 123 -0.12 7.66 -7.27
CA VAL A 123 -1.53 7.40 -7.54
C VAL A 123 -2.01 6.22 -6.72
N ILE A 124 -3.09 6.43 -5.98
CA ILE A 124 -3.76 5.38 -5.21
C ILE A 124 -5.03 5.02 -5.98
N LEU A 125 -5.04 3.85 -6.60
CA LEU A 125 -6.19 3.37 -7.35
C LEU A 125 -7.18 2.70 -6.39
N ARG A 126 -8.41 3.17 -6.39
CA ARG A 126 -9.50 2.63 -5.57
C ARG A 126 -10.52 1.97 -6.48
N HIS A 127 -10.70 0.67 -6.29
CA HIS A 127 -11.68 -0.12 -7.01
C HIS A 127 -13.06 -0.03 -6.35
N ARG A 128 -14.13 -0.04 -7.17
CA ARG A 128 -15.52 -0.14 -6.71
C ARG A 128 -15.71 -1.43 -5.90
N GLY A 129 -16.33 -1.32 -4.74
CA GLY A 129 -16.63 -2.44 -3.83
C GLY A 129 -15.94 -2.36 -2.45
N TRP A 130 -15.22 -1.27 -2.15
CA TRP A 130 -14.44 -1.06 -0.92
C TRP A 130 -14.40 0.40 -0.47
#